data_AF-A0A484FKW5-F1
#
_entry.id   AF-A0A484FKW5-F1
#
_cell.length_a   1.000
_cell.length_b   1.000
_cell.length_c   1.000
_cell.angle_alpha   90.00
_cell.angle_beta   90.00
_cell.angle_gamma   90.00
#
_symmetry.space_group_name_H-M   'P 1'
#
loop_
_entity.id
_entity.type
_entity.pdbx_description
1 polymer ?
#
loop_
_entity_poly.entity_id
_entity_poly.type
_entity_poly.pdbx_seq_one_letter_code
_entity_poly.pdbx_strand_id
1 'polypeptide(L)'
;MTDQSARINPLSCKRCKHRKVRCSRVMPICDRCRTHGLDCVYPERVKRKVTRTLTDRLSPVVGGPSTTDDALSTILERLQRVEKHCTALPSATKTQGSEEDVAATGVPSNVSSPAPSSAAGGLATSPWTSLATPSAAPELDTAAILKDAVDQVQRLRLQTIATAAITENVRVPPELCRAWIQNYFAHMQTEMFVSLINRKLIELIPDLLELPHVHLDPAILVVYYGILYHGCALSATFTGKDEGFEYVRLLYLCCLRSLPLWQREATGTTTDCIAAIFMCRTAAECFDEELSWRMYTYACEYAQKLNFHNLDAHTADVDPSLLDQTKLDADRKGFWELIQIDFFFRLLFNRPAALTANVNSWKVNLPWLSADAQPDMNAVPTAAFLISSRLTFIVSRFFQELDGPNRTEASMRPKTEDLCREIFQLYADWQLDGWIQRALNSDNKAEGWVMGDVALTGYTYVIFMLRKLSVLGADSPRPVSSDADVPASPLAVEASRNLLHIVHLLMAKNPYPESMCVLFGMFRLYVSYACLLNSVLRDPDVRSRAADVALIERVTEGMVTSARAERDFVPLIRAIRSLGVEVRKRFNEAGPNGGTPMTGVTLAT
;
A
#
# COMPACT_ATOMS: atom_id res chain seq x y z
N MET A 1 28.94 -12.24 71.51
CA MET A 1 29.88 -12.82 70.53
C MET A 1 29.57 -14.31 70.47
N THR A 2 29.05 -14.91 69.40
CA THR A 2 29.10 -14.65 67.96
C THR A 2 27.76 -15.02 67.30
N ASP A 3 27.28 -14.14 66.42
CA ASP A 3 26.07 -14.30 65.60
C ASP A 3 26.31 -15.36 64.50
N GLN A 4 25.67 -16.52 64.64
CA GLN A 4 25.66 -17.54 63.58
C GLN A 4 24.56 -17.18 62.59
N SER A 5 24.95 -16.60 61.46
CA SER A 5 24.07 -16.26 60.35
C SER A 5 23.28 -17.50 59.89
N ALA A 6 22.00 -17.55 60.22
CA ALA A 6 21.12 -18.65 59.83
C ALA A 6 21.05 -18.75 58.30
N ARG A 7 21.35 -19.93 57.73
CA ARG A 7 21.25 -20.16 56.28
C ARG A 7 19.80 -20.02 55.82
N ILE A 8 19.55 -19.11 54.89
CA ILE A 8 18.22 -18.85 54.30
C ILE A 8 18.15 -19.49 52.91
N ASN A 9 17.06 -20.20 52.61
CA ASN A 9 16.76 -20.71 51.28
C ASN A 9 16.16 -19.59 50.40
N PRO A 10 16.58 -19.40 49.14
CA PRO A 10 15.99 -18.39 48.26
C PRO A 10 14.51 -18.65 47.94
N LEU A 11 14.02 -19.89 48.13
CA LEU A 11 12.64 -20.27 47.86
C LEU A 11 11.84 -20.50 49.15
N SER A 12 10.55 -20.16 49.12
CA SER A 12 9.61 -20.59 50.14
C SER A 12 9.46 -22.12 50.12
N CYS A 13 9.36 -22.76 51.29
CA CYS A 13 9.13 -24.21 51.36
C CYS A 13 7.81 -24.60 50.65
N LYS A 14 7.72 -25.84 50.15
CA LYS A 14 6.58 -26.32 49.35
C LYS A 14 5.23 -26.07 50.04
N ARG A 15 5.18 -26.28 51.35
CA ARG A 15 3.95 -26.17 52.15
C ARG A 15 3.47 -24.73 52.33
N CYS A 16 4.37 -23.82 52.72
CA CYS A 16 4.03 -22.39 52.84
C CYS A 16 3.67 -21.79 51.47
N LYS A 17 4.35 -22.24 50.39
CA LYS A 17 4.01 -21.86 49.01
C LYS A 17 2.60 -22.33 48.62
N HIS A 18 2.28 -23.60 48.86
CA HIS A 18 0.96 -24.17 48.51
C HIS A 18 -0.19 -23.49 49.28
N ARG A 19 0.02 -23.18 50.57
CA ARG A 19 -0.97 -22.46 51.38
C ARG A 19 -0.97 -20.94 51.17
N LYS A 20 -0.14 -20.40 50.27
CA LYS A 20 0.01 -18.96 50.01
C LYS A 20 0.26 -18.12 51.27
N VAL A 21 1.07 -18.63 52.21
CA VAL A 21 1.42 -17.94 53.47
C VAL A 21 2.91 -17.61 53.55
N ARG A 22 3.26 -16.60 54.35
CA ARG A 22 4.65 -16.14 54.52
C ARG A 22 5.54 -17.23 55.12
N CYS A 23 6.67 -17.50 54.45
CA CYS A 23 7.71 -18.44 54.87
C CYS A 23 8.96 -17.66 55.30
N SER A 24 9.55 -17.97 56.46
CA SER A 24 10.80 -17.33 56.90
C SER A 24 12.05 -17.86 56.20
N ARG A 25 11.91 -18.96 55.47
CA ARG A 25 12.95 -19.56 54.61
C ARG A 25 14.22 -20.02 55.33
N VAL A 26 14.24 -20.02 56.66
CA VAL A 26 15.35 -20.54 57.47
C VAL A 26 15.51 -22.05 57.25
N MET A 27 16.73 -22.50 56.98
CA MET A 27 17.09 -23.91 56.83
C MET A 27 17.52 -24.50 58.18
N PRO A 28 17.21 -25.78 58.47
CA PRO A 28 16.52 -26.76 57.61
C PRO A 28 14.98 -26.65 57.65
N ILE A 29 14.41 -25.98 58.66
CA ILE A 29 12.96 -25.89 58.86
C ILE A 29 12.58 -24.41 59.11
N CYS A 30 11.68 -23.87 58.30
CA CYS A 30 11.17 -22.50 58.49
C CYS A 30 10.35 -22.40 59.78
N ASP A 31 10.31 -21.21 60.38
CA ASP A 31 9.72 -20.99 61.71
C ASP A 31 8.27 -21.45 61.75
N ARG A 32 7.49 -21.14 60.72
CA ARG A 32 6.07 -21.56 60.64
C ARG A 32 5.92 -23.08 60.64
N CYS A 33 6.74 -23.81 59.87
CA CYS A 33 6.67 -25.28 59.86
C CYS A 33 7.16 -25.86 61.20
N ARG A 34 8.17 -25.23 61.83
CA ARG A 34 8.70 -25.63 63.13
C ARG A 34 7.65 -25.50 64.23
N THR A 35 6.97 -24.36 64.31
CA THR A 35 5.93 -24.09 65.32
C THR A 35 4.77 -25.07 65.25
N HIS A 36 4.45 -25.57 64.05
CA HIS A 36 3.32 -26.49 63.86
C HIS A 36 3.73 -27.96 63.82
N GLY A 37 5.02 -28.29 64.03
CA GLY A 37 5.52 -29.67 63.96
C GLY A 37 5.37 -30.30 62.58
N LEU A 38 5.44 -29.50 61.52
CA LEU A 38 5.11 -29.92 60.16
C LEU A 38 6.36 -30.13 59.32
N ASP A 39 6.30 -31.13 58.42
CA ASP A 39 7.37 -31.38 57.47
C ASP A 39 7.62 -30.16 56.55
N CYS A 40 8.88 -29.78 56.41
CA CYS A 40 9.35 -28.55 55.78
C CYS A 40 10.33 -28.85 54.66
N VAL A 41 9.79 -29.25 53.51
CA VAL A 41 10.59 -29.55 52.32
C VAL A 41 10.74 -28.30 51.45
N TYR A 42 11.99 -27.87 51.25
CA TYR A 42 12.32 -26.86 50.25
C TYR A 42 12.42 -27.51 48.87
N PRO A 43 11.85 -26.90 47.81
CA PRO A 43 12.03 -27.41 46.46
C PRO A 43 13.50 -27.27 46.05
N GLU A 44 14.10 -28.36 45.55
CA GLU A 44 15.37 -28.27 44.84
C GLU A 44 15.15 -27.50 43.53
N ARG A 45 16.06 -26.56 43.21
CA ARG A 45 16.09 -25.98 41.87
C ARG A 45 16.40 -27.12 40.90
N VAL A 46 15.37 -27.60 40.20
CA VAL A 46 15.58 -28.44 39.02
C VAL A 46 16.41 -27.61 38.07
N LYS A 47 17.69 -27.96 37.89
CA LYS A 47 18.44 -27.54 36.71
C LYS A 47 17.65 -28.10 35.54
N ARG A 48 16.86 -27.26 34.87
CA ARG A 48 16.15 -27.63 33.65
C ARG A 48 17.19 -28.28 32.74
N LYS A 49 16.97 -29.54 32.34
CA LYS A 49 17.60 -30.08 31.14
C LYS A 49 17.24 -29.07 30.05
N VAL A 50 18.26 -28.39 29.54
CA VAL A 50 18.16 -27.46 28.44
C VAL A 50 17.78 -28.31 27.23
N THR A 51 16.49 -28.37 26.93
CA THR A 51 16.01 -28.65 25.58
C THR A 51 16.61 -27.54 24.72
N ARG A 52 17.49 -27.93 23.79
CA ARG A 52 18.38 -27.06 23.00
C ARG A 52 17.64 -25.83 22.49
N THR A 53 17.84 -24.71 23.17
CA THR A 53 17.45 -23.37 22.74
C THR A 53 18.50 -22.82 21.76
N LEU A 54 18.02 -22.01 20.83
CA LEU A 54 18.69 -21.26 19.75
C LEU A 54 19.78 -20.25 20.22
N THR A 55 20.50 -20.53 21.30
CA THR A 55 21.45 -19.61 21.94
C THR A 55 22.89 -20.12 21.95
N ASP A 56 23.19 -21.23 21.28
CA ASP A 56 24.55 -21.81 21.19
C ASP A 56 25.25 -21.54 19.84
N ARG A 57 24.85 -20.49 19.11
CA ARG A 57 25.57 -20.01 17.89
C ARG A 57 26.36 -18.71 18.12
N LEU A 58 26.78 -18.44 19.35
CA LEU A 58 27.71 -17.36 19.66
C LEU A 58 29.03 -17.93 20.20
N SER A 59 29.71 -18.67 19.33
CA SER A 59 31.17 -18.78 19.28
C SER A 59 31.57 -18.90 17.81
N PRO A 60 32.71 -18.31 17.40
CA PRO A 60 32.94 -17.92 16.02
C PRO A 60 33.29 -19.14 15.17
N VAL A 61 32.28 -19.69 14.50
CA VAL A 61 32.50 -20.62 13.39
C VAL A 61 32.23 -19.85 12.11
N VAL A 62 33.30 -19.68 11.35
CA VAL A 62 33.38 -19.06 10.05
C VAL A 62 32.38 -19.72 9.08
N GLY A 63 31.47 -18.92 8.52
CA GLY A 63 30.70 -19.22 7.30
C GLY A 63 29.34 -19.94 7.50
N GLY A 64 28.23 -19.20 7.37
CA GLY A 64 26.88 -19.76 7.17
C GLY A 64 25.79 -18.66 7.17
N PRO A 65 24.75 -18.73 6.31
CA PRO A 65 23.85 -17.59 6.04
C PRO A 65 22.74 -17.42 7.09
N SER A 66 22.45 -16.14 7.36
CA SER A 66 21.25 -15.48 7.91
C SER A 66 20.15 -16.32 8.61
N THR A 67 19.90 -16.04 9.89
CA THR A 67 18.78 -16.60 10.70
C THR A 67 17.44 -15.88 10.55
N THR A 68 17.35 -14.83 9.72
CA THR A 68 16.12 -14.01 9.53
C THR A 68 15.23 -14.51 8.40
N ASP A 69 15.82 -15.21 7.43
CA ASP A 69 15.09 -15.86 6.35
C ASP A 69 14.06 -16.85 6.92
N ASP A 70 14.40 -17.51 8.03
CA ASP A 70 13.60 -18.55 8.67
C ASP A 70 12.27 -18.01 9.28
N ALA A 71 12.28 -16.80 9.88
CA ALA A 71 11.10 -16.24 10.56
C ALA A 71 10.09 -15.63 9.59
N LEU A 72 10.55 -14.83 8.61
CA LEU A 72 9.68 -14.29 7.56
C LEU A 72 9.18 -15.40 6.64
N SER A 73 10.01 -16.40 6.33
CA SER A 73 9.58 -17.60 5.59
C SER A 73 8.52 -18.38 6.36
N THR A 74 8.68 -18.56 7.68
CA THR A 74 7.65 -19.22 8.51
C THR A 74 6.32 -18.47 8.48
N ILE A 75 6.33 -17.13 8.53
CA ILE A 75 5.10 -16.32 8.44
C ILE A 75 4.48 -16.44 7.05
N LEU A 76 5.30 -16.38 6.00
CA LEU A 76 4.86 -16.51 4.61
C LEU A 76 4.26 -17.88 4.33
N GLU A 77 4.85 -18.96 4.85
CA GLU A 77 4.31 -20.33 4.75
C GLU A 77 2.96 -20.46 5.48
N ARG A 78 2.81 -19.82 6.65
CA ARG A 78 1.52 -19.80 7.37
C ARG A 78 0.45 -19.05 6.58
N LEU A 79 0.81 -17.89 6.02
CA LEU A 79 -0.08 -17.10 5.19
C LEU A 79 -0.52 -17.87 3.94
N GLN A 80 0.42 -18.52 3.23
CA GLN A 80 0.13 -19.36 2.08
C GLN A 80 -0.78 -20.56 2.43
N ARG A 81 -0.66 -21.13 3.63
CA ARG A 81 -1.57 -22.20 4.08
C ARG A 81 -3.00 -21.68 4.27
N VAL A 82 -3.16 -20.49 4.84
CA VAL A 82 -4.48 -19.84 4.98
C VAL A 82 -5.06 -19.53 3.61
N GLU A 83 -4.26 -18.99 2.69
CA GLU A 83 -4.68 -18.70 1.31
C GLU A 83 -5.17 -19.93 0.55
N LYS A 84 -4.42 -21.03 0.60
CA LYS A 84 -4.83 -22.29 -0.02
C LYS A 84 -6.17 -22.80 0.50
N HIS A 85 -6.51 -22.52 1.76
CA HIS A 85 -7.82 -22.85 2.31
C HIS A 85 -8.92 -21.95 1.75
N CYS A 86 -8.61 -20.68 1.47
CA CYS A 86 -9.56 -19.69 0.94
C CYS A 86 -9.85 -19.89 -0.55
N THR A 87 -8.82 -20.11 -1.36
CA THR A 87 -8.94 -20.23 -2.83
C THR A 87 -9.42 -21.62 -3.28
N ALA A 88 -9.31 -22.64 -2.42
CA ALA A 88 -9.71 -24.01 -2.73
C ALA A 88 -11.20 -24.34 -2.48
N LEU A 89 -12.00 -23.42 -1.93
CA LEU A 89 -13.45 -23.61 -1.75
C LEU A 89 -14.18 -23.41 -3.09
N PRO A 90 -14.72 -24.47 -3.74
CA PRO A 90 -15.49 -24.31 -4.95
C PRO A 90 -16.92 -23.91 -4.56
N SER A 91 -17.45 -22.88 -5.23
CA SER A 91 -18.91 -22.72 -5.40
C SER A 91 -19.46 -24.03 -5.98
N ALA A 92 -20.07 -24.85 -5.14
CA ALA A 92 -20.66 -26.11 -5.53
C ALA A 92 -22.01 -25.87 -6.21
N THR A 93 -21.97 -25.62 -7.52
CA THR A 93 -23.05 -25.97 -8.44
C THR A 93 -22.44 -26.45 -9.75
N LYS A 94 -22.01 -27.72 -9.75
CA LYS A 94 -21.72 -28.46 -10.99
C LYS A 94 -23.02 -29.04 -11.53
N THR A 95 -23.42 -28.61 -12.72
CA THR A 95 -24.23 -29.45 -13.62
C THR A 95 -23.26 -30.01 -14.66
N GLN A 96 -23.28 -31.34 -14.78
CA GLN A 96 -22.41 -32.16 -15.63
C GLN A 96 -22.81 -32.09 -17.11
N GLY A 97 -21.83 -32.30 -17.99
CA GLY A 97 -21.94 -32.57 -19.43
C GLY A 97 -20.55 -32.46 -20.05
N SER A 98 -19.71 -33.48 -19.90
CA SER A 98 -19.46 -34.58 -20.86
C SER A 98 -18.46 -34.16 -21.97
N GLU A 99 -17.36 -34.91 -21.97
CA GLU A 99 -16.13 -34.84 -22.77
C GLU A 99 -16.36 -34.93 -24.30
N GLU A 100 -15.39 -34.42 -25.07
CA GLU A 100 -14.84 -35.16 -26.22
C GLU A 100 -13.45 -34.63 -26.61
N ASP A 101 -12.47 -35.55 -26.59
CA ASP A 101 -11.08 -35.45 -27.02
C ASP A 101 -10.92 -35.32 -28.53
N VAL A 102 -9.90 -34.58 -29.01
CA VAL A 102 -9.05 -35.01 -30.15
C VAL A 102 -7.63 -34.44 -30.00
N ALA A 103 -6.65 -35.33 -29.88
CA ALA A 103 -5.23 -35.05 -30.05
C ALA A 103 -4.81 -35.22 -31.53
N ALA A 104 -3.87 -34.41 -32.01
CA ALA A 104 -3.02 -34.79 -33.14
C ALA A 104 -1.64 -34.11 -33.08
N THR A 105 -0.63 -34.96 -33.13
CA THR A 105 0.81 -34.74 -33.19
C THR A 105 1.29 -34.34 -34.61
N GLY A 106 2.41 -33.61 -34.70
CA GLY A 106 3.14 -33.42 -35.96
C GLY A 106 4.37 -32.51 -35.82
N VAL A 107 5.56 -33.11 -35.93
CA VAL A 107 6.95 -32.55 -35.91
C VAL A 107 7.62 -33.07 -37.22
N PRO A 108 8.83 -32.70 -37.73
CA PRO A 108 9.77 -31.55 -37.58
C PRO A 108 10.29 -30.97 -38.95
N SER A 109 11.33 -30.12 -38.86
CA SER A 109 12.50 -29.98 -39.81
C SER A 109 12.37 -28.86 -40.87
N ASN A 110 13.39 -28.11 -41.30
CA ASN A 110 14.85 -28.16 -41.16
C ASN A 110 15.49 -26.82 -41.64
N VAL A 111 16.52 -26.34 -40.93
CA VAL A 111 17.86 -25.85 -41.35
C VAL A 111 18.01 -24.86 -42.54
N SER A 112 18.64 -23.69 -42.29
CA SER A 112 20.00 -23.32 -42.77
C SER A 112 20.32 -21.81 -42.69
N SER A 113 21.41 -21.49 -41.99
CA SER A 113 22.27 -20.28 -42.07
C SER A 113 22.99 -20.19 -43.47
N PRO A 114 23.84 -19.18 -43.84
CA PRO A 114 24.72 -18.35 -43.00
C PRO A 114 24.98 -16.88 -43.41
N ALA A 115 25.71 -16.19 -42.52
CA ALA A 115 26.38 -14.89 -42.70
C ALA A 115 27.56 -14.96 -43.70
N PRO A 116 28.24 -13.85 -44.04
CA PRO A 116 29.35 -13.39 -43.19
C PRO A 116 29.64 -11.86 -43.14
N SER A 117 30.15 -11.48 -41.95
CA SER A 117 31.24 -10.56 -41.59
C SER A 117 31.83 -9.55 -42.58
N SER A 118 32.16 -8.34 -42.10
CA SER A 118 33.54 -7.81 -42.08
C SER A 118 33.71 -6.57 -41.19
N ALA A 119 34.95 -6.38 -40.72
CA ALA A 119 35.37 -5.54 -39.62
C ALA A 119 35.97 -4.17 -40.03
N ALA A 120 36.10 -3.32 -39.00
CA ALA A 120 37.23 -2.43 -38.70
C ALA A 120 37.32 -1.01 -39.31
N GLY A 121 37.65 -0.06 -38.43
CA GLY A 121 38.54 1.07 -38.72
C GLY A 121 37.95 2.45 -38.48
N GLY A 122 38.28 3.08 -37.34
CA GLY A 122 37.89 4.46 -37.03
C GLY A 122 38.85 5.51 -37.61
N LEU A 123 38.40 6.78 -37.63
CA LEU A 123 39.18 7.94 -37.20
C LEU A 123 38.27 9.17 -37.05
N ALA A 124 38.59 10.00 -36.06
CA ALA A 124 37.91 11.24 -35.70
C ALA A 124 38.07 12.35 -36.77
N THR A 125 37.04 13.18 -36.94
CA THR A 125 37.18 14.62 -37.26
C THR A 125 35.88 15.35 -36.92
N SER A 126 36.05 16.51 -36.28
CA SER A 126 35.01 17.45 -35.84
C SER A 126 34.73 18.48 -36.96
N PRO A 127 33.83 19.47 -36.78
CA PRO A 127 32.49 19.49 -37.32
C PRO A 127 32.37 20.56 -38.44
N TRP A 128 31.19 20.64 -39.05
CA TRP A 128 30.76 21.64 -40.05
C TRP A 128 31.06 21.26 -41.50
N THR A 129 30.10 20.55 -42.10
CA THR A 129 29.35 20.89 -43.32
C THR A 129 28.99 19.61 -44.05
N SER A 130 27.69 19.30 -44.17
CA SER A 130 27.07 18.81 -45.40
C SER A 130 25.59 18.49 -45.20
N LEU A 131 24.85 18.75 -46.27
CA LEU A 131 23.41 18.64 -46.40
C LEU A 131 22.88 17.19 -46.35
N ALA A 132 21.60 17.12 -45.97
CA ALA A 132 20.60 16.08 -46.22
C ALA A 132 20.60 14.82 -45.32
N THR A 133 19.63 14.80 -44.41
CA THR A 133 18.79 13.63 -44.11
C THR A 133 17.45 14.19 -43.56
N PRO A 134 16.27 13.67 -43.92
CA PRO A 134 15.05 14.04 -43.21
C PRO A 134 15.25 13.56 -41.77
N SER A 135 15.51 14.51 -40.86
CA SER A 135 15.55 14.23 -39.44
C SER A 135 14.20 13.59 -39.10
N ALA A 136 14.25 12.36 -38.59
CA ALA A 136 13.10 11.73 -37.97
C ALA A 136 12.44 12.77 -37.07
N ALA A 137 11.12 12.94 -37.22
CA ALA A 137 10.36 13.83 -36.34
C ALA A 137 10.79 13.58 -34.88
N PRO A 138 11.00 14.62 -34.05
CA PRO A 138 11.40 14.42 -32.66
C PRO A 138 10.46 13.40 -32.04
N GLU A 139 11.03 12.30 -31.53
CA GLU A 139 10.26 11.21 -30.94
C GLU A 139 9.42 11.80 -29.80
N LEU A 140 8.11 11.56 -29.83
CA LEU A 140 7.16 12.14 -28.91
C LEU A 140 7.37 11.54 -27.52
N ASP A 141 7.91 12.30 -26.57
CA ASP A 141 8.13 11.85 -25.19
C ASP A 141 6.83 11.94 -24.39
N THR A 142 6.09 10.83 -24.33
CA THR A 142 4.73 10.83 -23.75
C THR A 142 4.75 10.96 -22.23
N ALA A 143 5.69 10.29 -21.56
CA ALA A 143 5.84 10.36 -20.12
C ALA A 143 6.25 11.76 -19.66
N ALA A 144 7.14 12.45 -20.39
CA ALA A 144 7.51 13.83 -20.06
C ALA A 144 6.31 14.79 -20.19
N ILE A 145 5.53 14.66 -21.27
CA ILE A 145 4.32 15.48 -21.49
C ILE A 145 3.31 15.28 -20.36
N LEU A 146 3.03 14.02 -19.99
CA LEU A 146 2.08 13.72 -18.92
C LEU A 146 2.62 14.15 -17.55
N LYS A 147 3.91 13.95 -17.28
CA LYS A 147 4.54 14.36 -16.02
C LYS A 147 4.49 15.87 -15.82
N ASP A 148 4.87 16.65 -16.83
CA ASP A 148 4.79 18.11 -16.77
C ASP A 148 3.35 18.58 -16.53
N ALA A 149 2.38 17.96 -17.20
CA ALA A 149 0.98 18.28 -17.00
C ALA A 149 0.52 17.98 -15.56
N VAL A 150 0.89 16.82 -15.00
CA VAL A 150 0.60 16.47 -13.59
C VAL A 150 1.27 17.43 -12.61
N ASP A 151 2.52 17.83 -12.86
CA ASP A 151 3.24 18.80 -12.02
C ASP A 151 2.59 20.19 -12.06
N GLN A 152 2.04 20.59 -13.21
CA GLN A 152 1.23 21.80 -13.31
C GLN A 152 -0.05 21.69 -12.48
N VAL A 153 -0.79 20.57 -12.57
CA VAL A 153 -1.99 20.34 -11.74
C VAL A 153 -1.65 20.41 -10.25
N GLN A 154 -0.60 19.71 -9.81
CA GLN A 154 -0.17 19.70 -8.43
C GLN A 154 0.16 21.11 -7.93
N ARG A 155 0.94 21.88 -8.69
CA ARG A 155 1.29 23.27 -8.32
C ARG A 155 0.05 24.16 -8.19
N LEU A 156 -0.86 24.10 -9.17
CA LEU A 156 -2.09 24.90 -9.16
C LEU A 156 -2.95 24.56 -7.95
N ARG A 157 -3.20 23.27 -7.70
CA ARG A 157 -3.99 22.83 -6.54
C ARG A 157 -3.38 23.25 -5.21
N LEU A 158 -2.07 23.03 -5.02
CA LEU A 158 -1.41 23.41 -3.78
C LEU A 158 -1.40 24.94 -3.57
N GLN A 159 -1.27 25.73 -4.64
CA GLN A 159 -1.40 27.19 -4.56
C GLN A 159 -2.82 27.63 -4.18
N THR A 160 -3.84 27.01 -4.79
CA THR A 160 -5.26 27.24 -4.47
C THR A 160 -5.54 26.90 -3.00
N ILE A 161 -5.07 25.73 -2.55
CA ILE A 161 -5.23 25.26 -1.16
C ILE A 161 -4.51 26.19 -0.18
N ALA A 162 -3.25 26.55 -0.45
CA ALA A 162 -2.47 27.43 0.43
C ALA A 162 -3.13 28.80 0.61
N THR A 163 -3.68 29.36 -0.47
CA THR A 163 -4.42 30.63 -0.42
C THR A 163 -5.70 30.47 0.40
N ALA A 164 -6.49 29.45 0.10
CA ALA A 164 -7.76 29.17 0.77
C ALA A 164 -7.60 28.86 2.27
N ALA A 165 -6.52 28.18 2.67
CA ALA A 165 -6.22 27.89 4.06
C ALA A 165 -6.12 29.16 4.91
N ILE A 166 -5.75 30.30 4.31
CA ILE A 166 -5.65 31.60 4.99
C ILE A 166 -6.94 32.41 4.84
N THR A 167 -7.54 32.43 3.64
CA THR A 167 -8.58 33.41 3.30
C THR A 167 -10.02 32.91 3.47
N GLU A 168 -10.25 31.60 3.35
CA GLU A 168 -11.61 31.06 3.20
C GLU A 168 -12.27 30.79 4.55
N ASN A 169 -13.49 31.28 4.75
CA ASN A 169 -14.25 30.93 5.95
C ASN A 169 -14.86 29.53 5.78
N VAL A 170 -14.42 28.57 6.60
CA VAL A 170 -14.92 27.20 6.54
C VAL A 170 -15.97 27.00 7.61
N ARG A 171 -17.18 26.64 7.19
CA ARG A 171 -18.27 26.21 8.08
C ARG A 171 -18.89 24.95 7.51
N VAL A 172 -18.87 23.89 8.31
CA VAL A 172 -19.52 22.62 7.99
C VAL A 172 -20.75 22.50 8.89
N PRO A 173 -21.96 22.29 8.33
CA PRO A 173 -23.17 22.09 9.13
C PRO A 173 -23.01 20.90 10.10
N PRO A 174 -23.34 21.05 11.40
CA PRO A 174 -23.21 19.97 12.39
C PRO A 174 -23.95 18.68 12.01
N GLU A 175 -25.09 18.79 11.33
CA GLU A 175 -25.84 17.61 10.88
C GLU A 175 -25.12 16.82 9.79
N LEU A 176 -24.42 17.50 8.88
CA LEU A 176 -23.55 16.83 7.92
C LEU A 176 -22.36 16.18 8.61
N CYS A 177 -21.76 16.86 9.60
CA CYS A 177 -20.69 16.27 10.41
C CYS A 177 -21.15 14.96 11.08
N ARG A 178 -22.33 14.96 11.71
CA ARG A 178 -22.90 13.76 12.35
C ARG A 178 -23.13 12.63 11.35
N ALA A 179 -23.70 12.94 10.19
CA ALA A 179 -23.92 11.96 9.13
C ALA A 179 -22.61 11.34 8.62
N TRP A 180 -21.58 12.16 8.38
CA TRP A 180 -20.29 11.67 7.87
C TRP A 180 -19.50 10.88 8.91
N ILE A 181 -19.60 11.22 10.19
CA ILE A 181 -19.04 10.38 11.28
C ILE A 181 -19.69 9.00 11.26
N GLN A 182 -21.02 8.93 11.12
CA GLN A 182 -21.73 7.65 11.03
C GLN A 182 -21.31 6.87 9.79
N ASN A 183 -21.23 7.51 8.62
CA ASN A 183 -20.76 6.89 7.39
C ASN A 183 -19.35 6.30 7.55
N TYR A 184 -18.42 7.08 8.10
CA TYR A 184 -17.05 6.63 8.34
C TYR A 184 -17.03 5.36 9.21
N PHE A 185 -17.67 5.40 10.38
CA PHE A 185 -17.68 4.24 11.27
C PHE A 185 -18.57 3.09 10.78
N ALA A 186 -19.41 3.28 9.77
CA ALA A 186 -20.17 2.20 9.13
C ALA A 186 -19.33 1.45 8.09
N HIS A 187 -18.55 2.17 7.28
CA HIS A 187 -17.89 1.59 6.10
C HIS A 187 -16.37 1.47 6.22
N MET A 188 -15.73 2.16 7.17
CA MET A 188 -14.28 2.22 7.36
C MET A 188 -13.84 1.56 8.68
N GLN A 189 -14.61 0.59 9.18
CA GLN A 189 -14.36 -0.07 10.48
C GLN A 189 -13.02 -0.80 10.55
N THR A 190 -12.47 -1.14 9.39
CA THR A 190 -11.23 -1.92 9.26
C THR A 190 -10.02 -1.06 8.92
N GLU A 191 -10.15 0.27 8.93
CA GLU A 191 -9.02 1.16 8.71
C GLU A 191 -7.96 1.06 9.81
N MET A 192 -6.76 1.52 9.47
CA MET A 192 -5.58 1.47 10.33
C MET A 192 -5.85 2.10 11.70
N PHE A 193 -5.61 1.32 12.76
CA PHE A 193 -5.73 1.75 14.16
C PHE A 193 -7.07 2.42 14.52
N VAL A 194 -8.17 2.11 13.82
CA VAL A 194 -9.51 2.63 14.17
C VAL A 194 -9.93 2.27 15.59
N SER A 195 -9.48 1.13 16.10
CA SER A 195 -9.68 0.69 17.49
C SER A 195 -9.15 1.67 18.54
N LEU A 196 -8.20 2.53 18.18
CA LEU A 196 -7.59 3.53 19.07
C LEU A 196 -8.38 4.85 19.10
N ILE A 197 -9.37 5.01 18.21
CA ILE A 197 -10.20 6.22 18.13
C ILE A 197 -11.34 6.13 19.14
N ASN A 198 -11.46 7.16 19.99
CA ASN A 198 -12.63 7.29 20.87
C ASN A 198 -13.82 7.82 20.08
N ARG A 199 -14.62 6.90 19.51
CA ARG A 199 -15.82 7.23 18.72
C ARG A 199 -16.77 8.19 19.46
N LYS A 200 -17.02 7.98 20.75
CA LYS A 200 -17.92 8.84 21.53
C LYS A 200 -17.40 10.28 21.61
N LEU A 201 -16.09 10.45 21.75
CA LEU A 201 -15.48 11.79 21.73
C LEU A 201 -15.69 12.44 20.35
N ILE A 202 -15.42 11.72 19.26
CA ILE A 202 -15.60 12.22 17.89
C ILE A 202 -17.05 12.66 17.63
N GLU A 203 -18.03 11.87 18.08
CA GLU A 203 -19.46 12.17 17.95
C GLU A 203 -19.88 13.44 18.72
N LEU A 204 -19.16 13.83 19.78
CA LEU A 204 -19.43 15.03 20.58
C LEU A 204 -18.76 16.30 20.03
N ILE A 205 -17.71 16.17 19.21
CA ILE A 205 -16.94 17.32 18.71
C ILE A 205 -17.79 18.38 17.98
N PRO A 206 -18.78 18.04 17.14
CA PRO A 206 -19.62 19.06 16.49
C PRO A 206 -20.24 20.03 17.50
N ASP A 207 -20.74 19.51 18.62
CA ASP A 207 -21.39 20.32 19.66
C ASP A 207 -20.35 21.07 20.52
N LEU A 208 -19.18 20.45 20.78
CA LEU A 208 -18.09 21.09 21.53
C LEU A 208 -17.50 22.30 20.79
N LEU A 209 -17.46 22.27 19.45
CA LEU A 209 -16.97 23.37 18.62
C LEU A 209 -17.89 24.61 18.68
N GLU A 210 -19.16 24.46 19.06
CA GLU A 210 -20.08 25.57 19.25
C GLU A 210 -19.87 26.31 20.58
N LEU A 211 -19.13 25.70 21.52
CA LEU A 211 -18.92 26.25 22.86
C LEU A 211 -17.71 27.21 22.86
N PRO A 212 -17.88 28.54 23.08
CA PRO A 212 -16.82 29.54 22.91
C PRO A 212 -15.60 29.39 23.82
N HIS A 213 -15.76 28.68 24.94
CA HIS A 213 -14.73 28.51 25.97
C HIS A 213 -14.10 27.11 25.97
N VAL A 214 -14.52 26.23 25.05
CA VAL A 214 -13.95 24.89 24.91
C VAL A 214 -12.88 24.92 23.83
N HIS A 215 -11.66 24.57 24.22
CA HIS A 215 -10.56 24.37 23.28
C HIS A 215 -10.27 22.87 23.18
N LEU A 216 -10.33 22.35 21.96
CA LEU A 216 -9.98 20.97 21.67
C LEU A 216 -8.50 20.87 21.35
N ASP A 217 -7.90 19.75 21.73
CA ASP A 217 -6.52 19.42 21.38
C ASP A 217 -6.33 19.46 19.84
N PRO A 218 -5.28 20.11 19.32
CA PRO A 218 -5.10 20.23 17.88
C PRO A 218 -4.95 18.88 17.14
N ALA A 219 -4.39 17.85 17.80
CA ALA A 219 -4.28 16.51 17.20
C ALA A 219 -5.66 15.89 17.04
N ILE A 220 -6.54 15.99 18.05
CA ILE A 220 -7.91 15.44 17.93
C ILE A 220 -8.72 16.16 16.84
N LEU A 221 -8.46 17.45 16.60
CA LEU A 221 -9.08 18.17 15.48
C LEU A 221 -8.66 17.61 14.12
N VAL A 222 -7.37 17.29 13.93
CA VAL A 222 -6.89 16.64 12.70
C VAL A 222 -7.56 15.28 12.51
N VAL A 223 -7.68 14.48 13.58
CA VAL A 223 -8.41 13.20 13.53
C VAL A 223 -9.87 13.41 13.16
N TYR A 224 -10.54 14.37 13.81
CA TYR A 224 -11.94 14.69 13.54
C TYR A 224 -12.19 15.10 12.09
N TYR A 225 -11.44 16.07 11.58
CA TYR A 225 -11.59 16.52 10.19
C TYR A 225 -11.15 15.46 9.19
N GLY A 226 -10.17 14.61 9.52
CA GLY A 226 -9.81 13.43 8.73
C GLY A 226 -10.96 12.41 8.66
N ILE A 227 -11.66 12.14 9.77
CA ILE A 227 -12.85 11.27 9.77
C ILE A 227 -13.95 11.86 8.89
N LEU A 228 -14.22 13.16 9.01
CA LEU A 228 -15.20 13.84 8.16
C LEU A 228 -14.82 13.78 6.68
N TYR A 229 -13.54 14.01 6.35
CA TYR A 229 -13.02 13.98 4.98
C TYR A 229 -13.35 12.64 4.32
N HIS A 230 -13.01 11.53 4.96
CA HIS A 230 -13.29 10.20 4.41
C HIS A 230 -14.79 9.87 4.48
N GLY A 231 -15.48 10.27 5.55
CA GLY A 231 -16.91 10.04 5.73
C GLY A 231 -17.80 10.72 4.68
N CYS A 232 -17.38 11.89 4.19
CA CYS A 232 -18.11 12.64 3.15
C CYS A 232 -17.84 12.11 1.73
N ALA A 233 -16.69 11.48 1.50
CA ALA A 233 -16.31 10.90 0.21
C ALA A 233 -16.96 9.53 -0.07
N LEU A 234 -17.57 8.90 0.94
CA LEU A 234 -18.25 7.60 0.82
C LEU A 234 -19.68 7.79 0.29
N SER A 235 -19.88 7.55 -1.00
CA SER A 235 -21.16 7.67 -1.75
C SER A 235 -22.27 6.69 -1.30
N ALA A 236 -22.10 5.97 -0.18
CA ALA A 236 -22.97 4.85 0.20
C ALA A 236 -24.35 5.24 0.81
N THR A 237 -24.64 6.51 1.09
CA THR A 237 -25.88 6.86 1.84
C THR A 237 -26.75 7.98 1.29
N PHE A 238 -26.41 8.62 0.16
CA PHE A 238 -27.20 9.75 -0.32
C PHE A 238 -28.22 9.34 -1.39
N THR A 239 -29.50 9.38 -1.01
CA THR A 239 -30.68 9.35 -1.88
C THR A 239 -30.93 10.71 -2.57
N GLY A 240 -29.90 11.57 -2.68
CA GLY A 240 -29.98 12.97 -3.15
C GLY A 240 -28.68 13.47 -3.77
N LYS A 241 -28.63 14.78 -4.09
CA LYS A 241 -27.44 15.46 -4.65
C LYS A 241 -26.20 15.16 -3.79
N ASP A 242 -25.09 14.92 -4.46
CA ASP A 242 -23.83 14.50 -3.85
C ASP A 242 -23.09 15.67 -3.19
N GLU A 243 -23.69 16.23 -2.13
CA GLU A 243 -23.20 17.43 -1.45
C GLU A 243 -21.85 17.19 -0.74
N GLY A 244 -21.48 15.93 -0.45
CA GLY A 244 -20.25 15.58 0.28
C GLY A 244 -18.96 16.04 -0.41
N PHE A 245 -18.88 15.87 -1.73
CA PHE A 245 -17.67 16.23 -2.50
C PHE A 245 -17.34 17.73 -2.46
N GLU A 246 -18.34 18.60 -2.29
CA GLU A 246 -18.12 20.05 -2.17
C GLU A 246 -17.34 20.42 -0.89
N TYR A 247 -17.39 19.55 0.14
CA TYR A 247 -16.74 19.79 1.44
C TYR A 247 -15.37 19.12 1.57
N VAL A 248 -14.99 18.19 0.69
CA VAL A 248 -13.72 17.45 0.77
C VAL A 248 -12.54 18.42 0.87
N ARG A 249 -12.51 19.43 -0.01
CA ARG A 249 -11.48 20.49 0.02
C ARG A 249 -11.51 21.28 1.33
N LEU A 250 -12.70 21.68 1.80
CA LEU A 250 -12.87 22.48 3.02
C LEU A 250 -12.38 21.72 4.27
N LEU A 251 -12.65 20.42 4.33
CA LEU A 251 -12.22 19.56 5.43
C LEU A 251 -10.68 19.40 5.44
N TYR A 252 -10.05 19.32 4.27
CA TYR A 252 -8.59 19.36 4.19
C TYR A 252 -8.01 20.70 4.68
N LEU A 253 -8.67 21.84 4.37
CA LEU A 253 -8.25 23.14 4.93
C LEU A 253 -8.33 23.16 6.46
N CYS A 254 -9.36 22.55 7.05
CA CYS A 254 -9.47 22.42 8.50
C CYS A 254 -8.31 21.60 9.09
N CYS A 255 -7.92 20.48 8.47
CA CYS A 255 -6.73 19.73 8.87
C CYS A 255 -5.45 20.60 8.81
N LEU A 256 -5.26 21.33 7.72
CA LEU A 256 -4.10 22.22 7.53
C LEU A 256 -4.05 23.36 8.57
N ARG A 257 -5.20 23.86 9.02
CA ARG A 257 -5.29 24.90 10.05
C ARG A 257 -4.94 24.39 11.44
N SER A 258 -5.30 23.15 11.75
CA SER A 258 -4.96 22.51 13.03
C SER A 258 -3.49 22.09 13.10
N LEU A 259 -2.87 21.82 11.95
CA LEU A 259 -1.51 21.25 11.86
C LEU A 259 -0.41 22.06 12.57
N PRO A 260 -0.28 23.40 12.44
CA PRO A 260 0.84 24.13 13.05
C PRO A 260 0.81 24.12 14.58
N LEU A 261 -0.39 24.25 15.17
CA LEU A 261 -0.56 24.18 16.62
C LEU A 261 -0.28 22.76 17.12
N TRP A 262 -0.81 21.76 16.40
CA TRP A 262 -0.53 20.36 16.71
C TRP A 262 0.96 20.04 16.68
N GLN A 263 1.68 20.41 15.62
CA GLN A 263 3.13 20.15 15.52
C GLN A 263 3.94 20.78 16.66
N ARG A 264 3.48 21.91 17.21
CA ARG A 264 4.14 22.58 18.35
C ARG A 264 3.87 21.87 19.68
N GLU A 265 2.70 21.24 19.83
CA GLU A 265 2.21 20.67 21.09
C GLU A 265 2.32 19.14 21.15
N ALA A 266 2.59 18.50 20.01
CA ALA A 266 2.68 17.04 19.90
C ALA A 266 3.75 16.47 20.84
N THR A 267 3.36 15.47 21.61
CA THR A 267 4.27 14.78 22.55
C THR A 267 4.46 13.31 22.20
N GLY A 268 3.87 12.83 21.09
CA GLY A 268 3.94 11.44 20.64
C GLY A 268 2.98 10.53 21.41
N THR A 269 1.80 11.04 21.72
CA THR A 269 0.66 10.30 22.26
C THR A 269 0.02 9.40 21.20
N THR A 270 -0.93 8.55 21.62
CA THR A 270 -1.76 7.78 20.70
C THR A 270 -2.53 8.69 19.74
N THR A 271 -3.05 9.82 20.20
CA THR A 271 -3.75 10.80 19.34
C THR A 271 -2.81 11.42 18.32
N ASP A 272 -1.55 11.73 18.70
CA ASP A 272 -0.54 12.23 17.76
C ASP A 272 -0.25 11.19 16.66
N CYS A 273 -0.14 9.90 17.02
CA CYS A 273 0.04 8.82 16.07
C CYS A 273 -1.11 8.74 15.05
N ILE A 274 -2.35 8.75 15.55
CA ILE A 274 -3.54 8.67 14.69
C ILE A 274 -3.67 9.92 13.82
N ALA A 275 -3.45 11.11 14.38
CA ALA A 275 -3.46 12.37 13.63
C ALA A 275 -2.43 12.36 12.49
N ALA A 276 -1.23 11.81 12.73
CA ALA A 276 -0.20 11.66 11.70
C ALA A 276 -0.61 10.70 10.58
N ILE A 277 -1.30 9.61 10.91
CA ILE A 277 -1.83 8.66 9.93
C ILE A 277 -2.93 9.33 9.07
N PHE A 278 -3.91 9.99 9.70
CA PHE A 278 -4.97 10.70 8.97
C PHE A 278 -4.41 11.82 8.09
N MET A 279 -3.46 12.59 8.62
CA MET A 279 -2.86 13.68 7.85
C MET A 279 -1.99 13.16 6.71
N CYS A 280 -1.25 12.07 6.92
CA CYS A 280 -0.50 11.37 5.86
C CYS A 280 -1.42 11.02 4.69
N ARG A 281 -2.52 10.31 4.98
CA ARG A 281 -3.49 9.86 3.98
C ARG A 281 -4.17 11.04 3.28
N THR A 282 -4.75 11.96 4.04
CA THR A 282 -5.51 13.11 3.48
C THR A 282 -4.62 14.01 2.64
N ALA A 283 -3.37 14.24 3.04
CA ALA A 283 -2.41 15.02 2.25
C ALA A 283 -2.08 14.33 0.91
N ALA A 284 -1.91 13.01 0.94
CA ALA A 284 -1.62 12.23 -0.27
C ALA A 284 -2.79 12.26 -1.27
N GLU A 285 -4.01 12.11 -0.77
CA GLU A 285 -5.25 12.20 -1.55
C GLU A 285 -5.51 13.64 -2.08
N CYS A 286 -4.78 14.64 -1.58
CA CYS A 286 -4.85 16.04 -2.00
C CYS A 286 -3.64 16.53 -2.82
N PHE A 287 -2.83 15.63 -3.41
CA PHE A 287 -1.59 15.96 -4.16
C PHE A 287 -0.45 16.59 -3.33
N ASP A 288 -0.52 16.55 -1.99
CA ASP A 288 0.52 17.07 -1.10
C ASP A 288 1.48 15.96 -0.63
N GLU A 289 2.29 15.50 -1.56
CA GLU A 289 3.23 14.38 -1.35
C GLU A 289 4.24 14.67 -0.23
N GLU A 290 4.83 15.87 -0.19
CA GLU A 290 5.86 16.22 0.80
C GLU A 290 5.27 16.25 2.21
N LEU A 291 4.08 16.83 2.36
CA LEU A 291 3.38 16.80 3.64
C LEU A 291 3.01 15.37 4.04
N SER A 292 2.49 14.58 3.09
CA SER A 292 2.14 13.19 3.33
C SER A 292 3.33 12.38 3.85
N TRP A 293 4.47 12.46 3.16
CA TRP A 293 5.71 11.78 3.58
C TRP A 293 6.17 12.23 4.97
N ARG A 294 6.15 13.54 5.25
CA ARG A 294 6.53 14.06 6.56
C ARG A 294 5.61 13.56 7.68
N MET A 295 4.31 13.52 7.44
CA MET A 295 3.34 12.99 8.42
C MET A 295 3.51 11.49 8.61
N TYR A 296 3.82 10.76 7.55
CA TYR A 296 4.16 9.34 7.65
C TYR A 296 5.40 9.10 8.53
N THR A 297 6.45 9.92 8.40
CA THR A 297 7.63 9.79 9.28
C THR A 297 7.27 10.01 10.75
N TYR A 298 6.37 10.96 11.06
CA TYR A 298 5.87 11.15 12.43
C TYR A 298 5.03 9.96 12.91
N ALA A 299 4.17 9.40 12.05
CA ALA A 299 3.41 8.19 12.39
C ALA A 299 4.35 7.03 12.76
N CYS A 300 5.43 6.82 12.00
CA CYS A 300 6.44 5.81 12.30
C CYS A 300 7.15 6.06 13.64
N GLU A 301 7.59 7.29 13.89
CA GLU A 301 8.24 7.68 15.15
C GLU A 301 7.30 7.48 16.36
N TYR A 302 6.05 7.90 16.24
CA TYR A 302 5.04 7.72 17.30
C TYR A 302 4.68 6.26 17.50
N ALA A 303 4.51 5.46 16.44
CA ALA A 303 4.26 4.03 16.55
C ALA A 303 5.42 3.30 17.25
N GLN A 304 6.67 3.70 16.97
CA GLN A 304 7.83 3.17 17.67
C GLN A 304 7.83 3.58 19.16
N LYS A 305 7.56 4.85 19.46
CA LYS A 305 7.45 5.37 20.84
C LYS A 305 6.35 4.70 21.65
N LEU A 306 5.23 4.38 21.02
CA LEU A 306 4.10 3.64 21.58
C LEU A 306 4.35 2.13 21.65
N ASN A 307 5.53 1.66 21.22
CA ASN A 307 5.97 0.28 21.26
C ASN A 307 5.13 -0.69 20.39
N PHE A 308 4.46 -0.19 19.34
CA PHE A 308 3.69 -1.04 18.42
C PHE A 308 4.55 -2.03 17.63
N HIS A 309 5.85 -1.77 17.53
CA HIS A 309 6.81 -2.68 16.92
C HIS A 309 7.17 -3.90 17.79
N ASN A 310 6.68 -3.98 19.04
CA ASN A 310 6.98 -5.06 20.00
C ASN A 310 5.70 -5.66 20.63
N LEU A 311 4.57 -5.60 19.94
CA LEU A 311 3.28 -6.10 20.44
C LEU A 311 3.35 -7.56 20.95
N ASP A 312 4.21 -8.39 20.36
CA ASP A 312 4.36 -9.80 20.68
C ASP A 312 5.55 -10.14 21.59
N ALA A 313 6.28 -9.14 22.10
CA ALA A 313 7.49 -9.40 22.88
C ALA A 313 7.23 -10.13 24.21
N HIS A 314 6.04 -9.99 24.79
CA HIS A 314 5.69 -10.49 26.13
C HIS A 314 4.38 -11.30 26.16
N THR A 315 3.78 -11.60 25.00
CA THR A 315 2.49 -12.32 24.93
C THR A 315 2.59 -13.76 25.41
N ALA A 316 3.79 -14.37 25.38
CA ALA A 316 4.02 -15.72 25.89
C ALA A 316 4.04 -15.83 27.44
N ASP A 317 4.26 -14.71 28.14
CA ASP A 317 4.36 -14.67 29.61
C ASP A 317 3.03 -14.28 30.29
N VAL A 318 2.04 -13.86 29.50
CA VAL A 318 0.72 -13.43 29.96
C VAL A 318 -0.29 -14.54 29.70
N ASP A 319 -1.19 -14.77 30.65
CA ASP A 319 -2.31 -15.71 30.47
C ASP A 319 -3.17 -15.25 29.27
N PRO A 320 -3.34 -16.08 28.22
CA PRO A 320 -4.13 -15.72 27.03
C PRO A 320 -5.56 -15.30 27.35
N SER A 321 -6.14 -15.77 28.46
CA SER A 321 -7.49 -15.40 28.91
C SER A 321 -7.61 -13.95 29.41
N LEU A 322 -6.49 -13.30 29.73
CA LEU A 322 -6.42 -11.91 30.17
C LEU A 322 -6.13 -10.94 29.02
N LEU A 323 -5.83 -11.45 27.82
CA LEU A 323 -5.53 -10.64 26.64
C LEU A 323 -6.80 -10.43 25.83
N ASP A 324 -7.11 -9.17 25.53
CA ASP A 324 -8.08 -8.84 24.49
C ASP A 324 -7.46 -9.13 23.12
N GLN A 325 -7.64 -10.36 22.63
CA GLN A 325 -7.10 -10.82 21.35
C GLN A 325 -7.63 -10.02 20.17
N THR A 326 -8.88 -9.53 20.25
CA THR A 326 -9.50 -8.74 19.17
C THR A 326 -8.79 -7.40 19.05
N LYS A 327 -8.55 -6.72 20.16
CA LYS A 327 -7.77 -5.49 20.18
C LYS A 327 -6.33 -5.71 19.74
N LEU A 328 -5.68 -6.77 20.22
CA LEU A 328 -4.30 -7.07 19.86
C LEU A 328 -4.14 -7.36 18.36
N ASP A 329 -5.08 -8.09 17.75
CA ASP A 329 -5.08 -8.31 16.31
C ASP A 329 -5.34 -7.02 15.52
N ALA A 330 -6.20 -6.13 16.01
CA ALA A 330 -6.39 -4.81 15.40
C ALA A 330 -5.10 -3.97 15.44
N ASP A 331 -4.37 -4.00 16.57
CA ASP A 331 -3.09 -3.28 16.73
C ASP A 331 -2.00 -3.88 15.83
N ARG A 332 -1.93 -5.22 15.73
CA ARG A 332 -1.04 -5.92 14.77
C ARG A 332 -1.37 -5.50 13.34
N LYS A 333 -2.66 -5.47 12.98
CA LYS A 333 -3.12 -5.10 11.64
C LYS A 333 -2.65 -3.70 11.28
N GLY A 334 -2.88 -2.73 12.18
CA GLY A 334 -2.46 -1.36 11.97
C GLY A 334 -0.95 -1.23 11.79
N PHE A 335 -0.15 -1.96 12.56
CA PHE A 335 1.31 -1.97 12.39
C PHE A 335 1.75 -2.56 11.04
N TRP A 336 1.10 -3.62 10.58
CA TRP A 336 1.38 -4.19 9.24
C TRP A 336 0.98 -3.26 8.10
N GLU A 337 -0.09 -2.49 8.25
CA GLU A 337 -0.47 -1.48 7.25
C GLU A 337 0.54 -0.31 7.24
N LEU A 338 1.16 0.06 8.36
CA LEU A 338 2.29 1.01 8.34
C LEU A 338 3.48 0.47 7.52
N ILE A 339 3.78 -0.83 7.63
CA ILE A 339 4.84 -1.47 6.83
C ILE A 339 4.49 -1.41 5.33
N GLN A 340 3.22 -1.66 4.98
CA GLN A 340 2.72 -1.54 3.61
C GLN A 340 2.97 -0.13 3.05
N ILE A 341 2.63 0.90 3.81
CA ILE A 341 2.82 2.30 3.42
C ILE A 341 4.32 2.63 3.28
N ASP A 342 5.20 2.09 4.13
CA ASP A 342 6.66 2.28 4.01
C ASP A 342 7.17 1.83 2.64
N PHE A 343 6.79 0.61 2.24
CA PHE A 343 7.21 0.06 0.95
C PHE A 343 6.60 0.81 -0.23
N PHE A 344 5.35 1.28 -0.09
CA PHE A 344 4.71 2.13 -1.09
C PHE A 344 5.51 3.42 -1.32
N PHE A 345 5.89 4.14 -0.27
CA PHE A 345 6.74 5.34 -0.37
C PHE A 345 8.13 5.05 -0.93
N ARG A 346 8.78 3.97 -0.48
CA ARG A 346 10.10 3.56 -0.98
C ARG A 346 10.08 3.27 -2.49
N LEU A 347 9.03 2.61 -2.96
CA LEU A 347 8.93 2.13 -4.33
C LEU A 347 8.50 3.24 -5.31
N LEU A 348 7.38 3.91 -5.03
CA LEU A 348 6.77 4.87 -5.96
C LEU A 348 7.39 6.27 -5.87
N PHE A 349 7.78 6.69 -4.66
CA PHE A 349 8.25 8.04 -4.37
C PHE A 349 9.75 8.12 -4.12
N ASN A 350 10.45 6.98 -4.19
CA ASN A 350 11.88 6.89 -3.98
C ASN A 350 12.33 7.44 -2.61
N ARG A 351 11.46 7.36 -1.60
CA ARG A 351 11.77 7.78 -0.23
C ARG A 351 12.66 6.74 0.47
N PRO A 352 13.50 7.15 1.43
CA PRO A 352 14.23 6.18 2.25
C PRO A 352 13.26 5.37 3.12
N ALA A 353 13.70 4.21 3.60
CA ALA A 353 12.92 3.45 4.57
C ALA A 353 12.81 4.25 5.89
N ALA A 354 11.59 4.57 6.32
CA ALA A 354 11.35 5.21 7.61
C ALA A 354 11.11 4.17 8.71
N LEU A 355 10.35 3.13 8.37
CA LEU A 355 10.03 2.04 9.28
C LEU A 355 10.94 0.83 8.97
N THR A 356 10.90 0.34 7.73
CA THR A 356 11.48 -0.97 7.36
C THR A 356 13.00 -1.07 7.42
N ALA A 357 13.71 0.05 7.66
CA ALA A 357 15.16 0.05 7.91
C ALA A 357 15.55 -0.83 9.10
N ASN A 358 14.67 -0.96 10.10
CA ASN A 358 14.90 -1.72 11.32
C ASN A 358 13.97 -2.94 11.45
N VAL A 359 13.47 -3.49 10.33
CA VAL A 359 12.48 -4.60 10.34
C VAL A 359 12.91 -5.80 11.22
N ASN A 360 14.22 -6.05 11.32
CA ASN A 360 14.78 -7.16 12.09
C ASN A 360 14.62 -7.02 13.61
N SER A 361 14.31 -5.83 14.13
CA SER A 361 14.13 -5.60 15.57
C SER A 361 12.69 -5.81 16.03
N TRP A 362 11.75 -6.02 15.11
CA TRP A 362 10.33 -6.04 15.42
C TRP A 362 9.84 -7.40 15.89
N LYS A 363 8.86 -7.36 16.78
CA LYS A 363 8.17 -8.52 17.34
C LYS A 363 6.68 -8.29 17.20
N VAL A 364 6.20 -8.46 15.97
CA VAL A 364 4.78 -8.35 15.60
C VAL A 364 4.43 -9.49 14.66
N ASN A 365 3.52 -10.36 15.10
CA ASN A 365 2.97 -11.44 14.29
C ASN A 365 1.96 -10.90 13.28
N LEU A 366 1.73 -11.65 12.20
CA LEU A 366 0.61 -11.35 11.31
C LEU A 366 -0.73 -11.61 12.05
N PRO A 367 -1.71 -10.68 11.98
CA PRO A 367 -3.03 -10.87 12.57
C PRO A 367 -3.68 -12.17 12.12
N TRP A 368 -4.52 -12.76 12.98
CA TRP A 368 -5.41 -13.87 12.64
C TRP A 368 -4.74 -15.18 12.21
N LEU A 369 -3.41 -15.27 12.26
CA LEU A 369 -2.71 -16.53 12.00
C LEU A 369 -2.65 -17.45 13.23
N SER A 370 -3.16 -17.03 14.40
CA SER A 370 -3.24 -17.86 15.61
C SER A 370 -4.19 -19.05 15.39
N ALA A 371 -3.91 -20.19 16.04
CA ALA A 371 -4.65 -21.43 15.82
C ALA A 371 -6.15 -21.34 16.19
N ASP A 372 -6.53 -20.38 17.03
CA ASP A 372 -7.84 -20.31 17.68
C ASP A 372 -8.78 -19.23 17.09
N ALA A 373 -8.29 -18.40 16.16
CA ALA A 373 -9.08 -17.32 15.54
C ALA A 373 -9.11 -17.48 14.02
N GLN A 374 -10.28 -17.80 13.45
CA GLN A 374 -10.50 -17.83 12.01
C GLN A 374 -11.44 -16.66 11.67
N PRO A 375 -10.95 -15.58 11.04
CA PRO A 375 -11.82 -14.51 10.55
C PRO A 375 -12.75 -15.02 9.45
N ASP A 376 -13.78 -14.24 9.13
CA ASP A 376 -14.56 -14.47 7.92
C ASP A 376 -13.68 -14.20 6.69
N MET A 377 -13.16 -15.27 6.09
CA MET A 377 -12.29 -15.20 4.91
C MET A 377 -13.01 -14.65 3.67
N ASN A 378 -14.34 -14.63 3.66
CA ASN A 378 -15.12 -14.09 2.55
C ASN A 378 -15.38 -12.58 2.72
N ALA A 379 -15.08 -12.00 3.89
CA ALA A 379 -15.22 -10.59 4.12
C ALA A 379 -14.15 -9.80 3.35
N VAL A 380 -14.59 -8.81 2.58
CA VAL A 380 -13.72 -7.95 1.76
C VAL A 380 -12.53 -7.37 2.56
N PRO A 381 -12.70 -6.85 3.79
CA PRO A 381 -11.57 -6.33 4.56
C PRO A 381 -10.50 -7.37 4.92
N THR A 382 -10.92 -8.61 5.19
CA THR A 382 -10.00 -9.71 5.51
C THR A 382 -9.23 -10.12 4.27
N ALA A 383 -9.91 -10.32 3.15
CA ALA A 383 -9.27 -10.64 1.88
C ALA A 383 -8.30 -9.54 1.42
N ALA A 384 -8.72 -8.27 1.49
CA ALA A 384 -7.88 -7.13 1.16
C ALA A 384 -6.59 -7.13 2.00
N PHE A 385 -6.69 -7.33 3.33
CA PHE A 385 -5.51 -7.41 4.18
C PHE A 385 -4.57 -8.56 3.81
N LEU A 386 -5.10 -9.75 3.51
CA LEU A 386 -4.29 -10.92 3.15
C LEU A 386 -3.55 -10.70 1.83
N ILE A 387 -4.26 -10.21 0.81
CA ILE A 387 -3.67 -9.90 -0.50
C ILE A 387 -2.61 -8.80 -0.34
N SER A 388 -2.91 -7.69 0.36
CA SER A 388 -1.94 -6.62 0.64
C SER A 388 -0.73 -7.10 1.43
N SER A 389 -0.92 -8.04 2.36
CA SER A 389 0.18 -8.68 3.09
C SER A 389 1.09 -9.47 2.16
N ARG A 390 0.53 -10.24 1.20
CA ARG A 390 1.34 -10.92 0.17
C ARG A 390 2.09 -9.96 -0.71
N LEU A 391 1.45 -8.87 -1.16
CA LEU A 391 2.12 -7.81 -1.91
C LEU A 391 3.30 -7.23 -1.12
N THR A 392 3.13 -7.04 0.20
CA THR A 392 4.20 -6.59 1.11
C THR A 392 5.39 -7.54 1.09
N PHE A 393 5.16 -8.86 1.20
CA PHE A 393 6.24 -9.84 1.15
C PHE A 393 6.95 -9.89 -0.21
N ILE A 394 6.20 -9.74 -1.30
CA ILE A 394 6.76 -9.67 -2.67
C ILE A 394 7.69 -8.45 -2.78
N VAL A 395 7.23 -7.27 -2.39
CA VAL A 395 8.04 -6.03 -2.44
C VAL A 395 9.19 -6.05 -1.44
N SER A 396 9.01 -6.65 -0.27
CA SER A 396 10.10 -6.87 0.70
C SER A 396 11.22 -7.72 0.11
N ARG A 397 10.90 -8.83 -0.57
CA ARG A 397 11.89 -9.67 -1.26
C ARG A 397 12.61 -8.90 -2.37
N PHE A 398 11.87 -8.08 -3.13
CA PHE A 398 12.48 -7.18 -4.11
C PHE A 398 13.51 -6.25 -3.47
N PHE A 399 13.17 -5.57 -2.37
CA PHE A 399 14.10 -4.66 -1.69
C PHE A 399 15.27 -5.38 -1.02
N GLN A 400 15.09 -6.60 -0.49
CA GLN A 400 16.20 -7.39 0.05
C GLN A 400 17.26 -7.70 -1.01
N GLU A 401 16.82 -8.03 -2.23
CA GLU A 401 17.70 -8.24 -3.38
C GLU A 401 18.31 -6.92 -3.86
N LEU A 402 17.52 -5.84 -3.88
CA LEU A 402 17.96 -4.50 -4.27
C LEU A 402 19.00 -3.91 -3.31
N ASP A 403 18.88 -4.18 -2.02
CA ASP A 403 19.79 -3.67 -0.99
C ASP A 403 21.05 -4.56 -0.86
N GLY A 404 21.12 -5.69 -1.58
CA GLY A 404 22.23 -6.64 -1.57
C GLY A 404 23.50 -6.17 -2.31
N PRO A 405 24.68 -6.73 -1.97
CA PRO A 405 25.93 -6.46 -2.66
C PRO A 405 25.95 -7.07 -4.08
N ASN A 406 26.61 -6.41 -5.05
CA ASN A 406 26.76 -6.85 -6.44
C ASN A 406 25.46 -6.89 -7.29
N ARG A 407 24.50 -6.01 -6.99
CA ARG A 407 23.28 -5.84 -7.79
C ARG A 407 23.60 -5.30 -9.19
N THR A 408 23.14 -6.00 -10.22
CA THR A 408 23.13 -5.50 -11.60
C THR A 408 21.74 -5.69 -12.17
N GLU A 409 21.36 -4.87 -13.14
CA GLU A 409 20.08 -5.03 -13.83
C GLU A 409 19.92 -6.45 -14.41
N ALA A 410 20.97 -6.96 -15.08
CA ALA A 410 20.95 -8.27 -15.71
C ALA A 410 20.74 -9.42 -14.70
N SER A 411 21.38 -9.37 -13.54
CA SER A 411 21.25 -10.41 -12.52
C SER A 411 19.91 -10.35 -11.77
N MET A 412 19.35 -9.15 -11.59
CA MET A 412 18.10 -8.94 -10.85
C MET A 412 16.85 -9.12 -11.70
N ARG A 413 16.95 -8.97 -13.03
CA ARG A 413 15.80 -9.01 -13.95
C ARG A 413 14.98 -10.29 -13.83
N PRO A 414 15.54 -11.51 -13.93
CA PRO A 414 14.74 -12.73 -13.84
C PRO A 414 13.98 -12.83 -12.51
N LYS A 415 14.67 -12.55 -11.39
CA LYS A 415 14.05 -12.56 -10.05
C LYS A 415 12.91 -11.56 -9.92
N THR A 416 13.10 -10.34 -10.46
CA THR A 416 12.08 -9.29 -10.42
C THR A 416 10.86 -9.66 -11.27
N GLU A 417 11.08 -10.25 -12.45
CA GLU A 417 10.00 -10.74 -13.28
C GLU A 417 9.23 -11.89 -12.62
N ASP A 418 9.89 -12.79 -11.90
CA ASP A 418 9.24 -13.85 -11.13
C ASP A 418 8.35 -13.28 -10.02
N LEU A 419 8.84 -12.26 -9.30
CA LEU A 419 8.04 -11.51 -8.33
C LEU A 419 6.83 -10.83 -8.99
N CYS A 420 6.99 -10.28 -10.20
CA CYS A 420 5.87 -9.69 -10.95
C CYS A 420 4.83 -10.76 -11.33
N ARG A 421 5.27 -11.92 -11.83
CA ARG A 421 4.38 -13.05 -12.15
C ARG A 421 3.64 -13.56 -10.91
N GLU A 422 4.29 -13.55 -9.75
CA GLU A 422 3.64 -13.90 -8.48
C GLU A 422 2.48 -12.94 -8.13
N ILE A 423 2.58 -11.64 -8.45
CA ILE A 423 1.47 -10.69 -8.28
C ILE A 423 0.31 -11.04 -9.22
N PHE A 424 0.59 -11.32 -10.50
CA PHE A 424 -0.45 -11.72 -11.45
C PHE A 424 -1.15 -13.02 -11.01
N GLN A 425 -0.38 -14.02 -10.58
CA GLN A 425 -0.92 -15.28 -10.09
C GLN A 425 -1.76 -15.07 -8.83
N LEU A 426 -1.30 -14.23 -7.90
CA LEU A 426 -2.06 -13.88 -6.70
C LEU A 426 -3.44 -13.30 -7.07
N TYR A 427 -3.51 -12.38 -8.01
CA TYR A 427 -4.79 -11.81 -8.43
C TYR A 427 -5.70 -12.79 -9.16
N ALA A 428 -5.11 -13.69 -9.95
CA ALA A 428 -5.85 -14.77 -10.60
C ALA A 428 -6.43 -15.77 -9.58
N ASP A 429 -5.62 -16.19 -8.61
CA ASP A 429 -6.02 -17.14 -7.55
C ASP A 429 -7.18 -16.59 -6.72
N TRP A 430 -7.17 -15.29 -6.45
CA TRP A 430 -8.22 -14.59 -5.71
C TRP A 430 -9.38 -14.08 -6.60
N GLN A 431 -9.31 -14.30 -7.93
CA GLN A 431 -10.30 -13.84 -8.91
C GLN A 431 -10.65 -12.35 -8.77
N LEU A 432 -9.63 -11.52 -8.58
CA LEU A 432 -9.78 -10.13 -8.14
C LEU A 432 -10.68 -9.29 -9.07
N ASP A 433 -10.55 -9.46 -10.38
CA ASP A 433 -11.39 -8.75 -11.37
C ASP A 433 -12.88 -9.07 -11.21
N GLY A 434 -13.22 -10.36 -11.08
CA GLY A 434 -14.59 -10.80 -10.85
C GLY A 434 -15.12 -10.33 -9.49
N TRP A 435 -14.24 -10.12 -8.51
CA TRP A 435 -14.62 -9.59 -7.22
C TRP A 435 -14.89 -8.08 -7.28
N ILE A 436 -14.01 -7.30 -7.90
CA ILE A 436 -14.17 -5.86 -8.11
C ILE A 436 -15.48 -5.58 -8.87
N GLN A 437 -15.75 -6.31 -9.95
CA GLN A 437 -16.99 -6.14 -10.71
C GLN A 437 -18.23 -6.45 -9.87
N ARG A 438 -18.22 -7.50 -9.05
CA ARG A 438 -19.33 -7.80 -8.12
C ARG A 438 -19.50 -6.71 -7.07
N ALA A 439 -18.41 -6.24 -6.48
CA ALA A 439 -18.43 -5.22 -5.44
C ALA A 439 -18.87 -3.85 -5.97
N LEU A 440 -18.47 -3.46 -7.19
CA LEU A 440 -18.93 -2.22 -7.84
C LEU A 440 -20.40 -2.24 -8.27
N ASN A 441 -20.99 -3.44 -8.34
CA ASN A 441 -22.41 -3.63 -8.63
C ASN A 441 -23.25 -3.92 -7.38
N SER A 442 -22.63 -3.97 -6.19
CA SER A 442 -23.34 -4.09 -4.92
C SER A 442 -23.79 -2.72 -4.40
N ASP A 443 -24.71 -2.73 -3.43
CA ASP A 443 -25.12 -1.50 -2.74
C ASP A 443 -24.00 -0.93 -1.86
N ASN A 444 -23.03 -1.76 -1.44
CA ASN A 444 -21.89 -1.35 -0.63
C ASN A 444 -20.69 -0.96 -1.51
N LYS A 445 -20.78 0.19 -2.18
CA LYS A 445 -19.74 0.70 -3.09
C LYS A 445 -18.34 0.84 -2.46
N ALA A 446 -18.25 0.93 -1.12
CA ALA A 446 -16.98 1.01 -0.41
C ALA A 446 -16.11 -0.24 -0.63
N GLU A 447 -16.72 -1.42 -0.77
CA GLU A 447 -16.00 -2.67 -1.02
C GLU A 447 -15.31 -2.68 -2.39
N GLY A 448 -15.96 -2.11 -3.41
CA GLY A 448 -15.38 -1.98 -4.75
C GLY A 448 -14.14 -1.10 -4.76
N TRP A 449 -14.15 -0.03 -3.95
CA TRP A 449 -12.99 0.83 -3.76
C TRP A 449 -11.85 0.13 -3.03
N VAL A 450 -12.13 -0.59 -1.95
CA VAL A 450 -11.10 -1.34 -1.18
C VAL A 450 -10.39 -2.36 -2.08
N MET A 451 -11.14 -3.17 -2.84
CA MET A 451 -10.51 -4.15 -3.74
C MET A 451 -9.84 -3.48 -4.95
N GLY A 452 -10.38 -2.35 -5.41
CA GLY A 452 -9.74 -1.51 -6.42
C GLY A 452 -8.37 -0.99 -5.96
N ASP A 453 -8.28 -0.50 -4.72
CA ASP A 453 -7.03 -0.02 -4.10
C ASP A 453 -5.96 -1.11 -4.02
N VAL A 454 -6.34 -2.32 -3.60
CA VAL A 454 -5.45 -3.50 -3.61
C VAL A 454 -4.94 -3.75 -5.02
N ALA A 455 -5.83 -3.81 -6.01
CA ALA A 455 -5.46 -4.08 -7.39
C ALA A 455 -4.53 -3.01 -7.99
N LEU A 456 -4.86 -1.73 -7.80
CA LEU A 456 -4.04 -0.59 -8.19
C LEU A 456 -2.64 -0.69 -7.56
N THR A 457 -2.56 -1.04 -6.27
CA THR A 457 -1.30 -1.19 -5.55
C THR A 457 -0.39 -2.23 -6.20
N GLY A 458 -0.85 -3.47 -6.39
CA GLY A 458 0.03 -4.52 -6.94
C GLY A 458 0.40 -4.31 -8.41
N TYR A 459 -0.48 -3.79 -9.27
CA TYR A 459 -0.08 -3.46 -10.64
C TYR A 459 0.91 -2.30 -10.68
N THR A 460 0.76 -1.31 -9.79
CA THR A 460 1.75 -0.25 -9.62
C THR A 460 3.08 -0.83 -9.12
N TYR A 461 3.07 -1.83 -8.24
CA TYR A 461 4.29 -2.52 -7.81
C TYR A 461 5.01 -3.19 -8.97
N VAL A 462 4.31 -3.91 -9.85
CA VAL A 462 4.91 -4.51 -11.07
C VAL A 462 5.63 -3.44 -11.90
N ILE A 463 4.95 -2.34 -12.20
CA ILE A 463 5.49 -1.24 -13.03
C ILE A 463 6.73 -0.63 -12.36
N PHE A 464 6.65 -0.29 -11.07
CA PHE A 464 7.72 0.43 -10.39
C PHE A 464 8.90 -0.45 -9.96
N MET A 465 8.70 -1.75 -9.72
CA MET A 465 9.81 -2.69 -9.55
C MET A 465 10.63 -2.81 -10.84
N LEU A 466 9.97 -3.01 -11.98
CA LEU A 466 10.61 -3.09 -13.30
C LEU A 466 11.26 -1.75 -13.70
N ARG A 467 10.64 -0.63 -13.33
CA ARG A 467 11.24 0.69 -13.49
C ARG A 467 12.54 0.80 -12.69
N LYS A 468 12.48 0.57 -11.37
CA LYS A 468 13.66 0.72 -10.49
C LYS A 468 14.83 -0.11 -10.99
N LEU A 469 14.53 -1.32 -11.47
CA LEU A 469 15.49 -2.20 -12.12
C LEU A 469 16.13 -1.54 -13.36
N SER A 470 15.32 -0.98 -14.26
CA SER A 470 15.78 -0.37 -15.53
C SER A 470 16.64 0.87 -15.32
N VAL A 471 16.54 1.54 -14.17
CA VAL A 471 17.34 2.73 -13.82
C VAL A 471 18.45 2.44 -12.80
N LEU A 472 18.72 1.18 -12.45
CA LEU A 472 19.71 0.80 -11.42
C LEU A 472 21.12 1.35 -11.69
N GLY A 473 21.51 1.49 -12.95
CA GLY A 473 22.82 2.00 -13.37
C GLY A 473 22.85 3.48 -13.69
N ALA A 474 21.70 4.16 -13.65
CA ALA A 474 21.60 5.60 -13.85
C ALA A 474 21.51 6.29 -12.49
N ASP A 475 22.25 7.39 -12.29
CA ASP A 475 22.04 8.32 -11.18
C ASP A 475 20.74 9.11 -11.39
N SER A 476 19.61 8.43 -11.59
CA SER A 476 18.28 9.03 -11.71
C SER A 476 17.53 8.85 -10.39
N PRO A 477 17.74 9.73 -9.39
CA PRO A 477 16.95 9.73 -8.16
C PRO A 477 15.52 10.22 -8.39
N ARG A 478 15.18 10.62 -9.63
CA ARG A 478 13.95 11.34 -9.96
C ARG A 478 12.78 10.36 -10.14
N PRO A 479 11.54 10.79 -9.87
CA PRO A 479 10.34 10.13 -10.38
C PRO A 479 10.39 10.00 -11.92
N VAL A 480 9.54 9.15 -12.51
CA VAL A 480 9.42 9.03 -13.98
C VAL A 480 9.26 10.42 -14.57
N SER A 481 10.18 10.79 -15.46
CA SER A 481 10.24 12.14 -16.05
C SER A 481 10.28 12.13 -17.57
N SER A 482 10.54 10.97 -18.17
CA SER A 482 10.64 10.78 -19.62
C SER A 482 10.33 9.34 -20.00
N ASP A 483 10.13 9.08 -21.29
CA ASP A 483 9.92 7.74 -21.83
C ASP A 483 11.10 6.79 -21.61
N ALA A 484 12.30 7.33 -21.41
CA ALA A 484 13.49 6.55 -21.03
C ALA A 484 13.37 5.96 -19.61
N ASP A 485 12.57 6.59 -18.74
CA ASP A 485 12.30 6.09 -17.38
C ASP A 485 11.14 5.08 -17.34
N VAL A 486 10.42 4.86 -18.45
CA VAL A 486 9.29 3.93 -18.52
C VAL A 486 9.82 2.51 -18.75
N PRO A 487 9.44 1.52 -17.92
CA PRO A 487 9.96 0.16 -18.05
C PRO A 487 9.58 -0.48 -19.38
N ALA A 488 10.59 -0.81 -20.19
CA ALA A 488 10.43 -1.59 -21.42
C ALA A 488 10.30 -3.09 -21.08
N SER A 489 9.12 -3.49 -20.60
CA SER A 489 8.81 -4.89 -20.27
C SER A 489 7.37 -5.26 -20.66
N PRO A 490 7.14 -6.44 -21.28
CA PRO A 490 5.79 -6.93 -21.54
C PRO A 490 4.92 -7.00 -20.27
N LEU A 491 5.51 -7.38 -19.13
CA LEU A 491 4.82 -7.43 -17.84
C LEU A 491 4.37 -6.03 -17.38
N ALA A 492 5.16 -4.99 -17.65
CA ALA A 492 4.78 -3.62 -17.32
C ALA A 492 3.64 -3.11 -18.21
N VAL A 493 3.63 -3.49 -19.49
CA VAL A 493 2.52 -3.16 -20.43
C VAL A 493 1.24 -3.89 -20.00
N GLU A 494 1.34 -5.17 -19.63
CA GLU A 494 0.21 -5.94 -19.11
C GLU A 494 -0.35 -5.37 -17.80
N ALA A 495 0.52 -5.06 -16.84
CA ALA A 495 0.11 -4.40 -15.60
C ALA A 495 -0.53 -3.03 -15.87
N SER A 496 0.01 -2.25 -16.81
CA SER A 496 -0.55 -0.95 -17.20
C SER A 496 -1.95 -1.08 -17.81
N ARG A 497 -2.18 -2.10 -18.66
CA ARG A 497 -3.50 -2.41 -19.22
C ARG A 497 -4.50 -2.75 -18.12
N ASN A 498 -4.14 -3.64 -17.19
CA ASN A 498 -5.05 -4.05 -16.12
C ASN A 498 -5.33 -2.90 -15.15
N LEU A 499 -4.31 -2.11 -14.80
CA LEU A 499 -4.46 -0.91 -13.98
C LEU A 499 -5.41 0.10 -14.63
N LEU A 500 -5.24 0.39 -15.93
CA LEU A 500 -6.13 1.30 -16.65
C LEU A 500 -7.56 0.75 -16.81
N HIS A 501 -7.72 -0.57 -16.90
CA HIS A 501 -9.05 -1.20 -16.87
C HIS A 501 -9.76 -0.95 -15.54
N ILE A 502 -9.07 -1.16 -14.42
CA ILE A 502 -9.61 -0.87 -13.07
C ILE A 502 -9.93 0.61 -12.91
N VAL A 503 -9.04 1.49 -13.35
CA VAL A 503 -9.28 2.94 -13.33
C VAL A 503 -10.55 3.30 -14.10
N HIS A 504 -10.75 2.76 -15.29
CA HIS A 504 -11.97 2.98 -16.05
C HIS A 504 -13.23 2.57 -15.26
N LEU A 505 -13.21 1.39 -14.62
CA LEU A 505 -14.32 0.91 -13.80
C LEU A 505 -14.60 1.81 -12.60
N LEU A 506 -13.55 2.24 -11.88
CA LEU A 506 -13.67 3.10 -10.70
C LEU A 506 -14.19 4.50 -11.06
N MET A 507 -13.67 5.10 -12.14
CA MET A 507 -14.09 6.43 -12.61
C MET A 507 -15.51 6.44 -13.16
N ALA A 508 -15.97 5.35 -13.79
CA ALA A 508 -17.35 5.24 -14.26
C ALA A 508 -18.36 5.32 -13.10
N LYS A 509 -17.97 4.90 -11.90
CA LYS A 509 -18.80 4.97 -10.68
C LYS A 509 -18.54 6.22 -9.85
N ASN A 510 -17.37 6.85 -9.99
CA ASN A 510 -16.92 7.98 -9.18
C ASN A 510 -16.23 9.04 -10.06
N PRO A 511 -16.99 9.80 -10.87
CA PRO A 511 -16.41 10.76 -11.80
C PRO A 511 -16.07 12.08 -11.09
N TYR A 512 -15.26 12.03 -10.03
CA TYR A 512 -14.93 13.19 -9.21
C TYR A 512 -13.46 13.62 -9.39
N PRO A 513 -13.16 14.93 -9.31
CA PRO A 513 -11.79 15.44 -9.35
C PRO A 513 -10.89 14.87 -8.24
N GLU A 514 -11.44 14.58 -7.07
CA GLU A 514 -10.73 13.99 -5.93
C GLU A 514 -10.17 12.61 -6.28
N SER A 515 -10.93 11.80 -7.02
CA SER A 515 -10.45 10.50 -7.52
C SER A 515 -9.26 10.67 -8.46
N MET A 516 -9.22 11.74 -9.26
CA MET A 516 -8.06 12.05 -10.10
C MET A 516 -6.82 12.39 -9.26
N CYS A 517 -6.98 13.03 -8.11
CA CYS A 517 -5.88 13.31 -7.19
C CYS A 517 -5.24 12.02 -6.66
N VAL A 518 -6.06 11.07 -6.23
CA VAL A 518 -5.59 9.76 -5.77
C VAL A 518 -4.86 9.02 -6.90
N LEU A 519 -5.49 8.94 -8.08
CA LEU A 519 -4.94 8.18 -9.20
C LEU A 519 -3.61 8.75 -9.73
N PHE A 520 -3.54 10.06 -9.98
CA PHE A 520 -2.34 10.68 -10.55
C PHE A 520 -1.29 11.07 -9.51
N GLY A 521 -1.72 11.43 -8.30
CA GLY A 521 -0.85 11.77 -7.18
C GLY A 521 -0.26 10.53 -6.52
N MET A 522 -1.11 9.71 -5.91
CA MET A 522 -0.69 8.52 -5.15
C MET A 522 -0.19 7.39 -6.05
N PHE A 523 -1.03 6.95 -7.00
CA PHE A 523 -0.71 5.80 -7.85
C PHE A 523 0.12 6.13 -9.09
N ARG A 524 0.46 7.41 -9.29
CA ARG A 524 1.28 7.88 -10.42
C ARG A 524 0.75 7.37 -11.76
N LEU A 525 -0.57 7.39 -11.96
CA LEU A 525 -1.28 6.86 -13.14
C LEU A 525 -0.70 7.31 -14.49
N TYR A 526 -0.07 8.49 -14.55
CA TYR A 526 0.61 8.96 -15.76
C TYR A 526 1.69 7.99 -16.26
N VAL A 527 2.32 7.20 -15.38
CA VAL A 527 3.35 6.22 -15.75
C VAL A 527 2.76 5.02 -16.47
N SER A 528 1.70 4.42 -15.93
CA SER A 528 0.99 3.31 -16.58
C SER A 528 0.32 3.79 -17.87
N TYR A 529 -0.23 5.00 -17.87
CA TYR A 529 -0.78 5.62 -19.06
C TYR A 529 0.29 5.78 -20.16
N ALA A 530 1.45 6.35 -19.83
CA ALA A 530 2.58 6.47 -20.76
C ALA A 530 3.10 5.10 -21.23
N CYS A 531 3.18 4.12 -20.33
CA CYS A 531 3.63 2.76 -20.68
C CYS A 531 2.74 2.12 -21.75
N LEU A 532 1.41 2.16 -21.57
CA LEU A 532 0.48 1.62 -22.56
C LEU A 532 0.51 2.45 -23.85
N LEU A 533 0.55 3.78 -23.74
CA LEU A 533 0.60 4.68 -24.89
C LEU A 533 1.85 4.46 -25.75
N ASN A 534 3.02 4.32 -25.13
CA ASN A 534 4.27 4.01 -25.81
C ASN A 534 4.22 2.65 -26.50
N SER A 535 3.59 1.66 -25.88
CA SER A 535 3.40 0.35 -26.50
C SER A 535 2.55 0.41 -27.77
N VAL A 536 1.58 1.34 -27.83
CA VAL A 536 0.72 1.58 -28.99
C VAL A 536 1.45 2.39 -30.06
N LEU A 537 2.10 3.49 -29.69
CA LEU A 537 2.74 4.43 -30.63
C LEU A 537 4.01 3.88 -31.27
N ARG A 538 4.70 2.96 -30.58
CA ARG A 538 5.90 2.28 -31.10
C ARG A 538 5.58 1.01 -31.87
N ASP A 539 4.34 0.54 -31.86
CA ASP A 539 3.94 -0.62 -32.65
C ASP A 539 3.88 -0.24 -34.14
N PRO A 540 4.57 -0.97 -35.04
CA PRO A 540 4.48 -0.73 -36.47
C PRO A 540 3.05 -0.85 -37.01
N ASP A 541 2.23 -1.72 -36.41
CA ASP A 541 0.81 -1.87 -36.73
C ASP A 541 -0.05 -1.50 -35.53
N VAL A 542 -0.37 -0.21 -35.42
CA VAL A 542 -1.25 0.32 -34.36
C VAL A 542 -2.63 -0.35 -34.35
N ARG A 543 -3.09 -0.93 -35.47
CA ARG A 543 -4.39 -1.63 -35.53
C ARG A 543 -4.37 -2.96 -34.79
N SER A 544 -3.21 -3.62 -34.73
CA SER A 544 -3.01 -4.79 -33.87
C SER A 544 -3.26 -4.49 -32.39
N ARG A 545 -3.19 -3.20 -32.00
CA ARG A 545 -3.41 -2.68 -30.65
C ARG A 545 -4.78 -2.03 -30.45
N ALA A 546 -5.77 -2.30 -31.31
CA ALA A 546 -7.09 -1.65 -31.25
C ALA A 546 -7.78 -1.72 -29.87
N ALA A 547 -7.62 -2.82 -29.13
CA ALA A 547 -8.18 -2.95 -27.78
C ALA A 547 -7.54 -1.98 -26.77
N ASP A 548 -6.21 -1.79 -26.88
CA ASP A 548 -5.45 -0.85 -26.03
C ASP A 548 -5.81 0.60 -26.37
N VAL A 549 -5.96 0.92 -27.66
CA VAL A 549 -6.45 2.22 -28.13
C VAL A 549 -7.84 2.51 -27.55
N ALA A 550 -8.77 1.57 -27.64
CA ALA A 550 -10.12 1.73 -27.11
C ALA A 550 -10.13 1.90 -25.58
N LEU A 551 -9.22 1.22 -24.86
CA LEU A 551 -9.08 1.40 -23.41
C LEU A 551 -8.57 2.81 -23.06
N ILE A 552 -7.53 3.28 -23.75
CA ILE A 552 -6.98 4.64 -23.59
C ILE A 552 -8.05 5.70 -23.83
N GLU A 553 -8.88 5.53 -24.88
CA GLU A 553 -9.98 6.44 -25.19
C GLU A 553 -11.05 6.45 -24.09
N ARG A 554 -11.49 5.28 -23.60
CA ARG A 554 -12.48 5.19 -22.50
C ARG A 554 -11.97 5.82 -21.21
N VAL A 555 -10.70 5.61 -20.87
CA VAL A 555 -10.08 6.23 -19.70
C VAL A 555 -9.99 7.74 -19.87
N THR A 556 -9.60 8.22 -21.05
CA THR A 556 -9.56 9.65 -21.39
C THR A 556 -10.93 10.32 -21.22
N GLU A 557 -11.99 9.68 -21.72
CA GLU A 557 -13.35 10.19 -21.59
C GLU A 557 -13.79 10.31 -20.13
N GLY A 558 -13.45 9.31 -19.32
CA GLY A 558 -13.65 9.34 -17.86
C GLY A 558 -12.95 10.54 -17.23
N MET A 559 -11.66 10.75 -17.54
CA MET A 559 -10.87 11.87 -17.02
C MET A 559 -11.42 13.23 -17.43
N VAL A 560 -11.82 13.38 -18.70
CA VAL A 560 -12.47 14.60 -19.18
C VAL A 560 -13.77 14.86 -18.42
N THR A 561 -14.53 13.81 -18.11
CA THR A 561 -15.80 13.93 -17.38
C THR A 561 -15.57 14.32 -15.92
N SER A 562 -14.61 13.69 -15.23
CA SER A 562 -14.26 14.03 -13.85
C SER A 562 -13.71 15.44 -13.68
N ALA A 563 -13.02 15.97 -14.70
CA ALA A 563 -12.37 17.28 -14.64
C ALA A 563 -13.26 18.45 -15.09
N ARG A 564 -14.52 18.23 -15.51
CA ARG A 564 -15.35 19.26 -16.19
C ARG A 564 -15.50 20.56 -15.41
N ALA A 565 -15.61 20.50 -14.08
CA ALA A 565 -15.84 21.66 -13.22
C ALA A 565 -14.53 22.28 -12.67
N GLU A 566 -13.39 21.61 -12.83
CA GLU A 566 -12.15 21.95 -12.10
C GLU A 566 -11.06 22.49 -13.04
N ARG A 567 -10.77 23.78 -12.89
CA ARG A 567 -9.78 24.48 -13.73
C ARG A 567 -8.36 23.98 -13.52
N ASP A 568 -8.06 23.49 -12.32
CA ASP A 568 -6.72 23.04 -11.97
C ASP A 568 -6.28 21.82 -12.80
N PHE A 569 -7.22 21.03 -13.34
CA PHE A 569 -6.94 19.85 -14.17
C PHE A 569 -6.80 20.15 -15.67
N VAL A 570 -7.01 21.40 -16.11
CA VAL A 570 -6.92 21.78 -17.54
C VAL A 570 -5.59 21.39 -18.19
N PRO A 571 -4.41 21.55 -17.56
CA PRO A 571 -3.13 21.12 -18.14
C PRO A 571 -3.11 19.62 -18.49
N LEU A 572 -3.57 18.78 -17.56
CA LEU A 572 -3.63 17.33 -17.74
C LEU A 572 -4.60 16.93 -18.85
N ILE A 573 -5.80 17.51 -18.87
CA ILE A 573 -6.79 17.22 -19.91
C ILE A 573 -6.28 17.63 -21.30
N ARG A 574 -5.57 18.76 -21.40
CA ARG A 574 -4.96 19.20 -22.66
C ARG A 574 -3.90 18.21 -23.14
N ALA A 575 -3.00 17.78 -22.24
CA ALA A 575 -1.95 16.82 -22.56
C ALA A 575 -2.54 15.48 -23.06
N ILE A 576 -3.49 14.92 -22.32
CA ILE A 576 -4.13 13.64 -22.67
C ILE A 576 -4.87 13.74 -24.01
N ARG A 577 -5.63 14.82 -24.25
CA ARG A 577 -6.30 15.04 -25.55
C ARG A 577 -5.31 15.14 -26.70
N SER A 578 -4.20 15.86 -26.51
CA SER A 578 -3.14 15.99 -27.52
C SER A 578 -2.54 14.63 -27.88
N LEU A 579 -2.27 13.79 -26.88
CA LEU A 579 -1.75 12.44 -27.08
C LEU A 579 -2.78 11.53 -27.77
N GLY A 580 -4.06 11.64 -27.41
CA GLY A 580 -5.15 10.91 -28.07
C GLY A 580 -5.30 11.26 -29.55
N VAL A 581 -5.09 12.52 -29.93
CA VAL A 581 -5.07 12.95 -31.34
C VAL A 581 -3.93 12.26 -32.10
N GLU A 582 -2.74 12.14 -31.52
CA GLU A 582 -1.60 11.46 -32.16
C GLU A 582 -1.85 9.96 -32.33
N VAL A 583 -2.41 9.28 -31.32
CA VAL A 583 -2.80 7.87 -31.42
C VAL A 583 -3.79 7.67 -32.57
N ARG A 584 -4.83 8.51 -32.66
CA ARG A 584 -5.84 8.43 -33.71
C ARG A 584 -5.25 8.70 -35.09
N LYS A 585 -4.32 9.66 -35.19
CA LYS A 585 -3.61 9.96 -36.43
C LYS A 585 -2.84 8.72 -36.92
N ARG A 586 -2.02 8.09 -36.06
CA ARG A 586 -1.29 6.86 -36.39
C ARG A 586 -2.21 5.69 -36.75
N PHE A 587 -3.31 5.53 -36.02
CA PHE A 587 -4.30 4.49 -36.30
C PHE A 587 -4.95 4.63 -37.69
N ASN A 588 -5.22 5.88 -38.11
CA ASN A 588 -5.78 6.19 -39.42
C ASN A 588 -4.74 6.09 -40.54
N GLU A 589 -3.48 6.45 -40.29
CA GLU A 589 -2.36 6.35 -41.25
C GLU A 589 -1.99 4.90 -41.57
N ALA A 590 -2.20 3.95 -40.65
CA ALA A 590 -2.00 2.51 -40.86
C ALA A 590 -3.04 1.86 -41.81
N GLY A 591 -3.82 2.64 -42.56
CA GLY A 591 -4.84 2.14 -43.49
C GLY A 591 -4.32 1.84 -44.90
N PRO A 592 -4.78 0.74 -45.54
CA PRO A 592 -4.52 0.52 -46.95
C PRO A 592 -5.36 1.54 -47.73
N ASN A 593 -4.71 2.60 -48.23
CA ASN A 593 -5.26 3.65 -49.10
C ASN A 593 -6.49 4.42 -48.57
N GLY A 594 -6.27 5.63 -48.03
CA GLY A 594 -7.15 6.80 -48.22
C GLY A 594 -8.67 6.63 -48.07
N GLY A 595 -9.16 5.80 -47.14
CA GLY A 595 -10.59 5.46 -47.04
C GLY A 595 -11.23 5.82 -45.70
N THR A 596 -12.02 6.90 -45.72
CA THR A 596 -13.04 7.36 -44.75
C THR A 596 -12.61 7.68 -43.32
N PRO A 597 -12.62 8.97 -42.91
CA PRO A 597 -12.46 9.35 -41.50
C PRO A 597 -13.69 8.91 -40.69
N MET A 598 -13.47 8.38 -39.48
CA MET A 598 -14.53 8.30 -38.48
C MET A 598 -15.02 9.71 -38.16
N THR A 599 -16.18 10.06 -38.69
CA THR A 599 -16.93 11.25 -38.29
C THR A 599 -17.83 10.88 -37.12
N GLY A 600 -17.73 11.66 -36.05
CA GLY A 600 -18.73 11.68 -34.98
C GLY A 600 -18.16 11.48 -33.58
N VAL A 601 -17.49 12.50 -33.03
CA VAL A 601 -17.96 13.21 -31.82
C VAL A 601 -17.35 14.60 -31.89
N THR A 602 -18.19 15.59 -32.14
CA THR A 602 -17.85 17.01 -32.07
C THR A 602 -17.58 17.36 -30.62
N LEU A 603 -16.30 17.55 -30.26
CA LEU A 603 -15.92 18.22 -29.02
C LEU A 603 -16.31 19.70 -29.17
N ALA A 604 -17.41 20.10 -28.53
CA ALA A 604 -17.69 21.51 -28.29
C ALA A 604 -16.57 22.08 -27.41
N THR A 605 -16.08 23.24 -27.85
CA THR A 605 -15.01 24.07 -27.28
C THR A 605 -15.16 24.38 -25.80
#